data_AF-A0A829D0L5-F1
#
_entry.id   AF-A0A829D0L5-F1
#
_cell.length_a   1.000
_cell.length_b   1.000
_cell.length_c   1.000
_cell.angle_alpha   90.00
_cell.angle_beta   90.00
_cell.angle_gamma   90.00
#
_symmetry.space_group_name_H-M   'P 1'
#
loop_
_entity.id
_entity.type
_entity.pdbx_description
1 polymer ?
#
loop_
_entity_poly.entity_id
_entity_poly.type
_entity_poly.pdbx_seq_one_letter_code
_entity_poly.pdbx_strand_id
1 'polypeptide(L)'
;MALWKEWSDNGKIRYLDFFLKRNYRLLPVYYLFITISYFMNRVSYSMSQKWIATKQLSVPDTLMALNVMVSTDNGLRNAWADFVFIGNYWKGPNIHTWFLSITEQFYFIFPFFCGFILFKRDFFTRQCILWFLYLIPGILRIIIYLNPDFFGTDYETLVFRPTHTRADSIVIGVILMDWIVNRKDDLKNIYRVVL
;
A
#
# COMPACT_ATOMS: atom_id res chain seq x y z
N MET A 1 -0.67 9.03 17.26
CA MET A 1 -0.53 9.63 18.61
C MET A 1 0.01 8.65 19.64
N ALA A 2 -0.34 7.35 19.57
CA ALA A 2 0.10 6.34 20.54
C ALA A 2 1.64 6.14 20.59
N LEU A 3 2.32 5.94 19.45
CA LEU A 3 3.76 5.62 19.43
C LEU A 3 4.66 6.71 20.04
N TRP A 4 4.46 7.98 19.64
CA TRP A 4 5.26 9.10 20.17
C TRP A 4 5.02 9.31 21.67
N LYS A 5 3.75 9.30 22.09
CA LYS A 5 3.39 9.47 23.49
C LYS A 5 3.94 8.33 24.35
N GLU A 6 3.79 7.09 23.90
CA GLU A 6 4.30 5.92 24.60
C GLU A 6 5.83 5.93 24.75
N TRP A 7 6.55 6.34 23.70
CA TRP A 7 7.98 6.51 23.75
C TRP A 7 8.40 7.67 24.66
N SER A 8 7.69 8.81 24.63
CA SER A 8 7.95 9.95 25.51
C SER A 8 7.72 9.62 26.98
N ASP A 9 6.70 8.82 27.27
CA ASP A 9 6.31 8.48 28.65
C ASP A 9 7.20 7.36 29.25
N ASN A 10 7.63 6.38 28.45
CA ASN A 10 8.31 5.17 28.94
C ASN A 10 9.73 4.94 28.39
N GLY A 11 10.19 5.76 27.44
CA GLY A 11 11.46 5.58 26.71
C GLY A 11 11.51 4.32 25.82
N LYS A 12 10.43 3.53 25.75
CA LYS A 12 10.33 2.25 25.05
C LYS A 12 8.98 2.12 24.37
N ILE A 13 8.94 1.36 23.27
CA ILE A 13 7.73 1.05 22.51
C ILE A 13 7.35 -0.42 22.73
N ARG A 14 6.11 -0.69 23.12
CA ARG A 14 5.57 -2.06 23.18
C ARG A 14 5.08 -2.49 21.81
N TYR A 15 6.00 -3.00 21.00
CA TYR A 15 5.72 -3.38 19.60
C TYR A 15 4.57 -4.38 19.45
N LEU A 16 4.50 -5.42 20.29
CA LEU A 16 3.43 -6.43 20.20
C LEU A 16 2.04 -5.81 20.38
N ASP A 17 1.85 -4.97 21.39
CA ASP A 17 0.56 -4.32 21.63
C ASP A 17 0.16 -3.38 20.49
N PHE A 18 1.15 -2.68 19.92
CA PHE A 18 0.92 -1.84 18.76
C PHE A 18 0.40 -2.67 17.57
N PHE A 19 1.10 -3.77 17.24
CA PHE A 19 0.71 -4.65 16.14
C PHE A 19 -0.63 -5.32 16.38
N LEU A 20 -0.87 -5.88 17.57
CA LEU A 20 -2.14 -6.54 17.90
C LEU A 20 -3.32 -5.56 17.82
N LYS A 21 -3.24 -4.41 18.48
CA LYS A 21 -4.35 -3.42 18.49
C LYS A 21 -4.71 -2.94 17.09
N ARG A 22 -3.73 -2.81 16.21
CA ARG A 22 -3.94 -2.42 14.81
C ARG A 22 -4.52 -3.57 14.00
N ASN A 23 -3.92 -4.75 14.10
CA ASN A 23 -4.24 -5.88 13.26
C ASN A 23 -5.63 -6.48 13.56
N TYR A 24 -6.05 -6.52 14.82
CA TYR A 24 -7.39 -7.01 15.19
C TYR A 24 -8.55 -6.19 14.62
N ARG A 25 -8.33 -4.92 14.26
CA ARG A 25 -9.39 -4.05 13.73
C ARG A 25 -9.67 -4.27 12.24
N LEU A 26 -8.64 -4.60 11.46
CA LEU A 26 -8.70 -4.61 9.99
C LEU A 26 -8.49 -6.00 9.40
N LEU A 27 -7.57 -6.80 9.96
CA LEU A 27 -7.20 -8.10 9.37
C LEU A 27 -8.32 -9.12 9.34
N PRO A 28 -9.17 -9.29 10.39
CA PRO A 28 -10.22 -10.30 10.35
C PRO A 28 -11.20 -10.10 9.19
N VAL A 29 -11.63 -8.85 8.99
CA VAL A 29 -12.55 -8.49 7.90
C VAL A 29 -11.87 -8.62 6.55
N TYR A 30 -10.60 -8.21 6.45
CA TYR A 30 -9.81 -8.34 5.22
C TYR A 30 -9.63 -9.81 4.78
N TYR A 31 -9.22 -10.69 5.71
CA TYR A 31 -9.03 -12.11 5.41
C TYR A 31 -10.34 -12.78 5.02
N LEU A 32 -11.45 -12.43 5.68
CA LEU A 32 -12.77 -12.89 5.29
C LEU A 32 -13.11 -12.45 3.85
N PHE A 33 -12.90 -11.17 3.55
CA PHE A 33 -13.15 -10.60 2.22
C PHE A 33 -12.34 -11.29 1.12
N ILE A 34 -11.01 -11.41 1.26
CA ILE A 34 -10.18 -12.02 0.21
C ILE A 34 -10.47 -13.51 0.04
N THR A 35 -10.86 -14.20 1.12
CA THR A 35 -11.28 -15.60 1.07
C THR A 35 -12.57 -15.76 0.27
N ILE A 36 -13.60 -14.97 0.60
CA ILE A 36 -14.87 -14.98 -0.14
C ILE A 36 -14.64 -14.58 -1.60
N SER A 37 -13.87 -13.52 -1.85
CA SER A 37 -13.53 -13.06 -3.19
C SER A 37 -12.80 -14.14 -4.00
N TYR A 38 -11.84 -14.85 -3.39
CA TYR A 38 -11.16 -15.96 -4.03
C TYR A 38 -12.13 -17.05 -4.46
N PHE A 39 -13.02 -17.50 -3.56
CA PHE A 39 -14.03 -18.51 -3.89
C PHE A 39 -14.98 -18.04 -4.98
N MET A 40 -15.48 -16.80 -4.91
CA MET A 40 -16.34 -16.23 -5.95
C MET A 40 -15.65 -16.20 -7.31
N ASN A 41 -14.40 -15.75 -7.39
CA ASN A 41 -13.64 -15.73 -8.64
C ASN A 41 -13.37 -17.14 -9.18
N ARG A 42 -13.10 -18.12 -8.31
CA ARG A 42 -12.94 -19.54 -8.71
C ARG A 42 -14.22 -20.12 -9.30
N VAL A 43 -15.37 -19.85 -8.68
CA VAL A 43 -16.68 -20.29 -9.16
C VAL A 43 -17.00 -19.63 -10.50
N SER A 44 -16.83 -18.30 -10.60
CA SER A 44 -17.01 -17.55 -11.84
C SER A 44 -16.14 -18.09 -12.97
N TYR A 45 -14.86 -18.35 -12.73
CA TYR A 45 -13.95 -18.93 -13.72
C TYR A 45 -14.44 -20.29 -14.25
N SER A 46 -14.84 -21.19 -13.35
CA SER A 46 -15.38 -22.51 -13.71
C SER A 46 -16.67 -22.42 -14.53
N MET A 47 -17.56 -21.48 -14.17
CA MET A 47 -18.79 -21.22 -14.92
C MET A 47 -18.49 -20.66 -16.32
N SER A 48 -17.58 -19.68 -16.43
CA SER A 48 -17.18 -19.08 -17.71
C SER A 48 -16.56 -20.11 -18.64
N GLN A 49 -15.72 -21.01 -18.15
CA GLN A 49 -15.15 -22.11 -18.95
C GLN A 49 -16.25 -22.98 -19.59
N LYS A 50 -17.21 -23.44 -18.79
CA LYS A 50 -18.31 -24.28 -19.27
C LYS A 50 -19.20 -23.51 -20.26
N TRP A 51 -19.45 -22.23 -20.00
CA TRP A 51 -20.26 -21.37 -20.86
C TRP A 51 -19.64 -21.18 -22.24
N ILE A 52 -18.33 -20.90 -22.31
CA ILE A 52 -17.60 -20.72 -23.58
C ILE A 52 -17.53 -22.04 -24.36
N ALA A 53 -17.30 -23.18 -23.69
CA ALA A 53 -17.24 -24.48 -24.34
C ALA A 53 -18.58 -24.92 -24.95
N THR A 54 -19.71 -24.40 -24.43
CA THR A 54 -21.05 -24.80 -24.88
C THR A 54 -21.62 -23.86 -25.96
N LYS A 55 -21.13 -22.63 -26.05
CA LYS A 55 -21.64 -21.62 -26.99
C LYS A 55 -20.84 -21.57 -28.30
N GLN A 56 -21.55 -21.52 -29.42
CA GLN A 56 -20.97 -21.11 -30.71
C GLN A 56 -20.84 -19.59 -30.74
N LEU A 57 -19.66 -19.10 -30.37
CA LEU A 57 -19.32 -17.69 -30.37
C LEU A 57 -18.67 -17.29 -31.71
N SER A 58 -18.77 -16.02 -32.07
CA SER A 58 -18.00 -15.47 -33.18
C SER A 58 -16.50 -15.48 -32.84
N VAL A 59 -15.63 -15.39 -33.86
CA VAL A 59 -14.17 -15.36 -33.64
C VAL A 59 -13.73 -14.18 -32.74
N PRO A 60 -14.22 -12.94 -32.95
CA PRO A 60 -13.90 -11.82 -32.05
C PRO A 60 -14.34 -12.05 -30.60
N ASP A 61 -15.55 -12.57 -30.38
CA ASP A 61 -16.10 -12.80 -29.03
C ASP A 61 -15.34 -13.90 -28.29
N THR A 62 -14.92 -14.94 -29.02
CA THR A 62 -14.11 -16.04 -28.48
C THR A 62 -12.75 -15.53 -28.00
N LEU A 63 -12.11 -14.65 -28.79
CA LEU A 63 -10.82 -14.07 -28.42
C LEU A 63 -10.93 -13.18 -27.18
N MET A 64 -11.98 -12.34 -27.10
CA MET A 64 -12.24 -11.52 -25.92
C MET A 64 -12.47 -12.38 -24.68
N ALA A 65 -13.30 -13.43 -24.80
CA ALA A 65 -13.59 -14.35 -23.71
C ALA A 65 -12.33 -15.09 -23.22
N LEU A 66 -11.46 -15.52 -24.14
CA LEU A 66 -10.18 -16.15 -23.82
C LEU A 66 -9.24 -15.18 -23.08
N ASN A 67 -9.13 -13.93 -23.54
CA ASN A 67 -8.31 -12.92 -22.87
C ASN A 67 -8.76 -12.67 -21.43
N VAL A 68 -10.08 -12.56 -21.20
CA VAL A 68 -10.65 -12.40 -19.85
C VAL A 68 -10.41 -13.64 -19.00
N MET A 69 -10.52 -14.84 -19.57
CA MET A 69 -10.22 -16.08 -18.86
C MET A 69 -8.75 -16.16 -18.45
N VAL A 70 -7.83 -15.86 -19.36
CA VAL A 70 -6.39 -15.88 -19.08
C VAL A 70 -6.05 -14.85 -18.00
N SER A 71 -6.62 -13.64 -18.05
CA SER A 71 -6.40 -12.65 -16.99
C SER A 71 -6.96 -13.10 -15.64
N THR A 72 -8.12 -13.77 -15.63
CA THR A 72 -8.75 -14.29 -14.41
C THR A 72 -7.95 -15.44 -13.81
N ASP A 73 -7.46 -16.37 -14.65
CA ASP A 73 -6.60 -17.47 -14.22
C ASP A 73 -5.29 -16.96 -13.61
N ASN A 74 -4.63 -16.01 -14.29
CA ASN A 74 -3.42 -15.38 -13.76
C ASN A 74 -3.68 -14.67 -12.42
N GLY A 75 -4.79 -13.95 -12.30
CA GLY A 75 -5.21 -13.34 -11.03
C GLY A 75 -5.40 -14.37 -9.92
N LEU A 76 -6.09 -15.47 -10.20
CA LEU A 76 -6.31 -16.58 -9.26
C LEU A 76 -5.01 -17.26 -8.84
N ARG A 77 -4.07 -17.47 -9.76
CA ARG A 77 -2.72 -18.02 -9.47
C ARG A 77 -1.93 -17.10 -8.56
N ASN A 78 -2.12 -15.79 -8.67
CA ASN A 78 -1.47 -14.78 -7.82
C ASN A 78 -2.26 -14.43 -6.56
N ALA A 79 -3.41 -15.04 -6.30
CA ALA A 79 -4.26 -14.69 -5.16
C ALA A 79 -3.56 -14.79 -3.81
N TRP A 80 -2.55 -15.67 -3.69
CA TRP A 80 -1.72 -15.80 -2.48
C TRP A 80 -1.02 -14.48 -2.11
N ALA A 81 -0.69 -13.63 -3.09
CA ALA A 81 -0.01 -12.36 -2.86
C ALA A 81 -0.84 -11.41 -1.98
N ASP A 82 -2.17 -11.45 -2.08
CA ASP A 82 -3.07 -10.67 -1.23
C ASP A 82 -3.03 -11.15 0.23
N PHE A 83 -2.82 -12.45 0.49
CA PHE A 83 -2.75 -13.01 1.85
C PHE A 83 -1.49 -12.62 2.60
N VAL A 84 -0.39 -12.35 1.90
CA VAL A 84 0.90 -11.96 2.48
C VAL A 84 1.24 -10.48 2.28
N PHE A 85 0.27 -9.66 1.88
CA PHE A 85 0.42 -8.23 1.63
C PHE A 85 1.51 -7.87 0.61
N ILE A 86 1.62 -8.63 -0.48
CA ILE A 86 2.46 -8.28 -1.65
C ILE A 86 1.66 -8.17 -2.95
N GLY A 87 0.32 -8.07 -2.84
CA GLY A 87 -0.60 -7.90 -3.97
C GLY A 87 -0.37 -6.61 -4.78
N ASN A 88 0.45 -5.70 -4.25
CA ASN A 88 0.90 -4.51 -4.96
C ASN A 88 2.02 -4.74 -5.98
N TYR A 89 2.68 -5.90 -5.92
CA TYR A 89 3.65 -6.35 -6.94
C TYR A 89 3.09 -7.49 -7.80
N TRP A 90 2.37 -8.44 -7.19
CA TRP A 90 1.68 -9.52 -7.89
C TRP A 90 0.18 -9.29 -7.91
N LYS A 91 -0.36 -8.98 -9.10
CA LYS A 91 -1.79 -8.70 -9.27
C LYS A 91 -2.61 -9.97 -9.03
N GLY A 92 -3.27 -10.00 -7.88
CA GLY A 92 -4.29 -10.99 -7.53
C GLY A 92 -5.64 -10.68 -8.18
N PRO A 93 -6.71 -11.41 -7.80
CA PRO A 93 -8.05 -11.17 -8.33
C PRO A 93 -8.67 -9.86 -7.82
N ASN A 94 -8.14 -9.29 -6.73
CA ASN A 94 -8.65 -8.07 -6.14
C ASN A 94 -7.88 -6.84 -6.65
N ILE A 95 -8.59 -5.91 -7.29
CA ILE A 95 -7.97 -4.73 -7.92
C ILE A 95 -7.56 -3.66 -6.90
N HIS A 96 -8.16 -3.62 -5.71
CA HIS A 96 -7.99 -2.53 -4.74
C HIS A 96 -7.13 -2.87 -3.52
N THR A 97 -6.77 -4.14 -3.31
CA THR A 97 -6.03 -4.64 -2.13
C THR A 97 -4.55 -4.22 -2.11
N TRP A 98 -4.02 -3.75 -3.24
CA TRP A 98 -2.65 -3.26 -3.34
C TRP A 98 -2.37 -2.08 -2.39
N PHE A 99 -3.33 -1.14 -2.21
CA PHE A 99 -3.11 0.01 -1.31
C PHE A 99 -3.05 -0.43 0.15
N LEU A 100 -3.85 -1.44 0.52
CA LEU A 100 -3.80 -2.04 1.85
C LEU A 100 -2.45 -2.76 2.06
N SER A 101 -1.92 -3.41 1.04
CA SER A 101 -0.57 -4.02 1.07
C SER A 101 0.52 -2.98 1.34
N ILE A 102 0.50 -1.84 0.63
CA ILE A 102 1.44 -0.73 0.89
C ILE A 102 1.32 -0.26 2.34
N THR A 103 0.09 -0.08 2.81
CA THR A 103 -0.18 0.39 4.16
C THR A 103 0.36 -0.61 5.20
N GLU A 104 0.12 -1.91 5.03
CA GLU A 104 0.61 -2.95 5.94
C GLU A 104 2.14 -3.02 5.97
N GLN A 105 2.80 -3.02 4.81
CA GLN A 105 4.26 -3.00 4.70
C GLN A 105 4.85 -1.78 5.41
N PHE A 106 4.25 -0.60 5.22
CA PHE A 106 4.66 0.61 5.91
C PHE A 106 4.53 0.46 7.43
N TYR A 107 3.37 0.03 7.93
CA TYR A 107 3.15 -0.10 9.38
C TYR A 107 3.93 -1.24 10.01
N PHE A 108 4.38 -2.23 9.24
CA PHE A 108 5.30 -3.25 9.72
C PHE A 108 6.69 -2.65 9.99
N ILE A 109 7.22 -1.83 9.07
CA ILE A 109 8.59 -1.30 9.14
C ILE A 109 8.66 -0.01 10.00
N PHE A 110 7.68 0.87 9.85
CA PHE A 110 7.72 2.24 10.36
C PHE A 110 7.84 2.35 11.90
N PRO A 111 7.18 1.52 12.73
CA PRO A 111 7.35 1.58 14.19
C PRO A 111 8.80 1.34 14.64
N PHE A 112 9.49 0.40 13.99
CA PHE A 112 10.90 0.12 14.27
C PHE A 112 11.79 1.27 13.80
N PHE A 113 11.53 1.81 12.60
CA PHE A 113 12.21 2.99 12.09
C PHE A 113 12.07 4.19 13.04
N CYS A 114 10.87 4.42 13.58
CA CYS A 114 10.61 5.43 14.59
C CYS A 114 11.41 5.21 15.87
N GLY A 115 11.29 4.03 16.49
CA GLY A 115 11.94 3.74 17.78
C GLY A 115 13.46 3.70 17.70
N PHE A 116 14.03 3.19 16.60
CA PHE A 116 15.47 3.07 16.45
C PHE A 116 16.15 4.34 15.93
N ILE A 117 15.47 5.11 15.08
CA ILE A 117 16.07 6.25 14.38
C ILE A 117 15.36 7.55 14.75
N LEU A 118 14.09 7.74 14.35
CA LEU A 118 13.46 9.07 14.38
C LEU A 118 13.30 9.67 15.78
N PHE A 119 12.88 8.87 16.76
CA PHE A 119 12.55 9.38 18.10
C PHE A 119 13.80 9.78 18.89
N LYS A 120 14.98 9.28 18.52
CA LYS A 120 16.27 9.64 19.14
C LYS A 120 16.87 10.93 18.59
N ARG A 121 16.19 11.62 17.67
CA ARG A 121 16.69 12.82 16.99
C ARG A 121 15.86 14.03 17.35
N ASP A 122 16.49 15.20 17.30
CA ASP A 122 15.81 16.48 17.42
C ASP A 122 14.81 16.69 16.25
N PHE A 123 13.94 17.69 16.41
CA PHE A 123 12.88 17.97 15.44
C PHE A 123 13.43 18.27 14.05
N PHE A 124 14.50 19.07 13.92
CA PHE A 124 15.01 19.47 12.62
C PHE A 124 15.61 18.27 11.87
N THR A 125 16.47 17.50 12.54
CA THR A 125 17.05 16.28 11.95
C THR A 125 15.97 15.28 11.53
N ARG A 126 14.94 15.10 12.37
CA ARG A 126 13.81 14.21 12.05
C ARG A 126 13.04 14.68 10.81
N GLN A 127 12.80 15.97 10.69
CA GLN A 127 12.16 16.56 9.51
C GLN A 127 12.99 16.37 8.25
N CYS A 128 14.31 16.60 8.30
CA CYS A 128 15.19 16.33 7.17
C CYS A 128 15.11 14.87 6.71
N ILE A 129 15.12 13.91 7.64
CA ILE A 129 14.98 12.48 7.32
C ILE A 129 13.62 12.18 6.67
N LEU A 130 12.53 12.72 7.21
CA LEU A 130 11.19 12.48 6.68
C LEU A 130 10.98 13.12 5.30
N TRP A 131 11.48 14.34 5.08
CA TRP A 131 11.44 14.98 3.77
C TRP A 131 12.28 14.23 2.74
N PHE A 132 13.46 13.74 3.13
CA PHE A 132 14.26 12.88 2.27
C PHE A 132 13.49 11.61 1.89
N LEU A 133 12.86 10.94 2.86
CA LEU A 133 12.05 9.74 2.63
C LEU A 133 10.83 10.02 1.72
N TYR A 134 10.22 11.21 1.83
CA TYR A 134 9.11 11.65 0.98
C TYR A 134 9.55 11.89 -0.48
N LEU A 135 10.76 12.40 -0.69
CA LEU A 135 11.27 12.72 -2.03
C LEU A 135 11.69 11.47 -2.82
N ILE A 136 12.14 10.40 -2.15
CA ILE A 136 12.59 9.16 -2.82
C ILE A 136 11.56 8.62 -3.83
N PRO A 137 10.28 8.39 -3.47
CA PRO A 137 9.26 7.94 -4.43
C PRO A 137 9.03 8.91 -5.59
N GLY A 138 9.15 10.23 -5.35
CA GLY A 138 9.06 11.24 -6.41
C GLY A 138 10.20 11.11 -7.41
N ILE A 139 11.44 10.99 -6.92
CA ILE A 139 12.64 10.84 -7.76
C ILE A 139 12.59 9.52 -8.55
N LEU A 140 12.20 8.42 -7.92
CA LEU A 140 12.06 7.12 -8.60
C LEU A 140 11.04 7.19 -9.75
N ARG A 141 9.91 7.87 -9.56
CA ARG A 141 8.92 8.08 -10.64
C ARG A 141 9.49 8.85 -11.82
N ILE A 142 10.28 9.89 -11.55
CA ILE A 142 10.96 10.67 -12.59
C ILE A 142 11.97 9.79 -13.34
N ILE A 143 12.79 9.01 -12.62
CA ILE A 143 13.79 8.12 -13.23
C ILE A 143 13.11 7.07 -14.13
N ILE A 144 12.04 6.43 -13.65
CA ILE A 144 11.28 5.44 -14.43
C ILE A 144 10.70 6.09 -15.70
N TYR A 145 10.10 7.28 -15.56
CA TYR A 145 9.51 8.00 -16.70
C TYR A 145 10.55 8.40 -17.76
N LEU A 146 11.76 8.78 -17.34
CA LEU A 146 12.83 9.19 -18.25
C LEU A 146 13.57 8.02 -18.91
N ASN A 147 13.40 6.78 -18.44
CA ASN A 147 14.13 5.61 -18.93
C ASN A 147 13.19 4.46 -19.34
N PRO A 148 12.25 4.68 -20.29
CA PRO A 148 11.27 3.67 -20.69
C PRO A 148 11.90 2.43 -21.33
N ASP A 149 13.05 2.57 -22.01
CA ASP A 149 13.75 1.44 -22.62
C ASP A 149 14.30 0.45 -21.59
N PHE A 150 14.60 0.92 -20.38
CA PHE A 150 15.14 0.09 -19.30
C PHE A 150 14.05 -0.50 -18.40
N PHE A 151 13.07 0.32 -18.00
CA PHE A 151 12.03 -0.09 -17.06
C PHE A 151 10.76 -0.64 -17.73
N GLY A 152 10.52 -0.29 -19.00
CA GLY A 152 9.27 -0.53 -19.70
C GLY A 152 8.29 0.63 -19.56
N THR A 153 7.09 0.45 -20.12
CA THR A 153 6.07 1.50 -20.24
C THR A 153 4.81 1.24 -19.41
N ASP A 154 4.75 0.11 -18.68
CA ASP A 154 3.59 -0.23 -17.86
C ASP A 154 3.55 0.59 -16.57
N TYR A 155 2.83 1.72 -16.64
CA TYR A 155 2.63 2.61 -15.51
C TYR A 155 1.99 1.94 -14.29
N GLU A 156 1.10 0.95 -14.50
CA GLU A 156 0.38 0.30 -13.41
C GLU A 156 1.35 -0.46 -12.49
N THR A 157 2.23 -1.26 -13.08
CA THR A 157 3.16 -2.14 -12.37
C THR A 157 4.45 -1.43 -11.96
N LEU A 158 4.86 -0.37 -12.66
CA LEU A 158 6.12 0.33 -12.39
C LEU A 158 5.95 1.53 -11.45
N VAL A 159 4.82 2.23 -11.51
CA VAL A 159 4.65 3.52 -10.80
C VAL A 159 3.46 3.51 -9.85
N PHE A 160 2.30 3.05 -10.31
CA PHE A 160 1.05 3.24 -9.57
C PHE A 160 0.95 2.37 -8.32
N ARG A 161 1.31 1.08 -8.43
CA ARG A 161 1.15 0.08 -7.37
C ARG A 161 2.37 -0.13 -6.46
N PRO A 162 3.63 -0.04 -6.92
CA PRO A 162 4.76 -0.36 -6.06
C PRO A 162 4.90 0.54 -4.84
N THR A 163 5.34 -0.04 -3.72
CA THR A 163 5.52 0.71 -2.46
C THR A 163 6.57 1.79 -2.60
N HIS A 164 7.67 1.49 -3.31
CA HIS A 164 8.81 2.40 -3.44
C HIS A 164 8.51 3.64 -4.30
N THR A 165 7.48 3.62 -5.15
CA THR A 165 7.03 4.77 -5.96
C THR A 165 5.81 5.50 -5.38
N ARG A 166 5.17 4.94 -4.34
CA ARG A 166 3.87 5.43 -3.81
C ARG A 166 3.81 5.69 -2.30
N ALA A 167 4.84 5.31 -1.55
CA ALA A 167 4.90 5.51 -0.10
C ALA A 167 4.89 7.00 0.33
N ASP A 168 5.18 7.94 -0.58
CA ASP A 168 5.15 9.39 -0.36
C ASP A 168 3.82 9.87 0.25
N SER A 169 2.71 9.29 -0.21
CA SER A 169 1.36 9.58 0.28
C SER A 169 1.15 9.29 1.78
N ILE A 170 1.88 8.32 2.33
CA ILE A 170 1.83 7.98 3.75
C ILE A 170 2.84 8.84 4.53
N VAL A 171 4.03 9.04 3.97
CA VAL A 171 5.11 9.81 4.61
C VAL A 171 4.70 11.27 4.83
N ILE A 172 3.96 11.90 3.90
CA ILE A 172 3.47 13.26 4.10
C ILE A 172 2.55 13.38 5.32
N GLY A 173 1.72 12.37 5.57
CA GLY A 173 0.89 12.30 6.77
C GLY A 173 1.72 12.22 8.06
N VAL A 174 2.85 11.52 8.03
CA VAL A 174 3.80 11.45 9.14
C VAL A 174 4.46 12.81 9.39
N ILE A 175 4.91 13.49 8.33
CA ILE A 175 5.51 14.84 8.43
C ILE A 175 4.53 15.80 9.11
N LEU A 176 3.29 15.85 8.63
CA LEU A 176 2.23 16.68 9.18
C LEU A 176 1.98 16.36 10.66
N MET A 177 1.91 15.06 11.00
CA MET A 177 1.70 14.64 12.37
C MET A 177 2.83 15.09 13.30
N ASP A 178 4.08 14.95 12.86
CA ASP A 178 5.25 15.36 13.64
C ASP A 178 5.28 16.88 13.89
N TRP A 179 4.89 17.67 12.88
CA TRP A 179 4.69 19.12 13.03
C TRP A 179 3.59 19.47 14.03
N ILE A 180 2.42 18.84 13.91
CA ILE A 180 1.27 19.11 14.81
C ILE A 180 1.63 18.80 16.26
N VAL A 181 2.41 17.75 16.53
CA VAL A 181 2.80 17.36 17.88
C VAL A 181 3.85 18.29 18.46
N ASN A 182 4.86 18.68 17.69
CA ASN A 182 6.04 19.38 18.23
C ASN A 182 5.98 20.90 18.05
N ARG A 183 5.15 21.42 17.13
CA ARG A 183 5.09 22.84 16.74
C ARG A 183 3.66 23.35 16.67
N LYS A 184 2.82 22.91 17.62
CA LYS A 184 1.40 23.27 17.68
C LYS A 184 1.16 24.79 17.76
N ASP A 185 2.06 25.53 18.41
CA ASP A 185 1.93 26.99 18.57
C ASP A 185 2.31 27.77 17.30
N ASP A 186 3.28 27.28 16.53
CA ASP A 186 3.63 27.86 15.22
C ASP A 186 2.45 27.76 14.26
N LEU A 187 1.71 26.64 14.28
CA LEU A 187 0.52 26.44 13.46
C LEU A 187 -0.60 27.44 13.82
N LYS A 188 -0.83 27.71 15.11
CA LYS A 188 -1.84 28.70 15.54
C LYS A 188 -1.53 30.11 15.03
N ASN A 189 -0.26 30.47 14.94
CA ASN A 189 0.15 31.78 14.43
C ASN A 189 -0.09 31.89 12.91
N ILE A 190 0.12 30.83 12.15
CA ILE A 190 -0.22 30.80 10.71
C ILE A 190 -1.72 31.03 10.49
N TYR A 191 -2.59 30.36 11.28
CA TYR A 191 -4.04 30.58 11.18
C TYR A 191 -4.49 31.99 11.54
N ARG A 192 -3.76 32.70 12.41
CA ARG A 192 -4.04 34.10 12.77
C ARG A 192 -3.57 35.12 11.74
N VAL A 193 -2.67 34.74 10.83
CA VAL A 193 -2.15 35.63 9.77
C VAL A 193 -2.92 35.48 8.47
N VAL A 194 -3.62 34.36 8.28
CA VAL A 194 -4.41 34.04 7.07
C VAL A 194 -5.88 34.46 7.19
N LEU A 195 -6.35 34.82 8.39
CA LEU A 195 -7.68 35.38 8.69
C LEU A 195 -7.53 36.85 9.07
#